data_AF-I2CR97-F1
#
_entry.id   AF-I2CR97-F1
#
_cell.length_a   1.000
_cell.length_b   1.000
_cell.length_c   1.000
_cell.angle_alpha   90.00
_cell.angle_beta   90.00
_cell.angle_gamma   90.00
#
_symmetry.space_group_name_H-M   'P 1'
#
loop_
_entity.id
_entity.type
_entity.pdbx_description
1 polymer ?
#
loop_
_entity_poly.entity_id
_entity_poly.type
_entity_poly.pdbx_seq_one_letter_code
_entity_poly.pdbx_strand_id
1 'polypeptide(L)'
;MLDRWKKLHKDLYNRKTDFFDLSKVPDVHDNIRYDLLHNWHLGLRGMDELHALAKHFADTVVPQEYGVDKEEKRILGSHMCQALLEKIKYDLIIARGDECFDVRYNLDLAHADDLPINSLGRRVRTRLYFTSESHLHSLLNVMRFPPDEDEGGREDGREDGREGLAMDRRAW
;
A
#
# COMPACT_ATOMS: atom_id res chain seq x y z
N MET A 1 -6.45 -28.02 -2.28
CA MET A 1 -5.96 -27.27 -3.46
C MET A 1 -7.00 -27.21 -4.59
N LEU A 2 -7.52 -28.35 -5.05
CA LEU A 2 -8.59 -28.37 -6.07
C LEU A 2 -9.85 -27.62 -5.63
N ASP A 3 -10.19 -27.64 -4.35
CA ASP A 3 -11.37 -26.90 -3.85
C ASP A 3 -11.20 -25.38 -3.88
N ARG A 4 -9.96 -24.88 -3.80
CA ARG A 4 -9.66 -23.45 -3.98
C ARG A 4 -9.92 -23.03 -5.42
N TRP A 5 -9.43 -23.81 -6.39
CA TRP A 5 -9.68 -23.60 -7.81
C TRP A 5 -11.16 -23.74 -8.20
N LYS A 6 -11.89 -24.70 -7.59
CA LYS A 6 -13.35 -24.81 -7.76
C LYS A 6 -14.08 -23.59 -7.22
N LYS A 7 -13.67 -23.06 -6.06
CA LYS A 7 -14.25 -21.85 -5.48
C LYS A 7 -13.97 -20.64 -6.38
N LEU A 8 -12.73 -20.45 -6.78
CA LEU A 8 -12.31 -19.37 -7.67
C LEU A 8 -13.08 -19.38 -9.01
N HIS A 9 -13.27 -20.56 -9.61
CA HIS A 9 -14.09 -20.71 -10.80
C HIS A 9 -15.56 -20.30 -10.56
N LYS A 10 -16.13 -20.67 -9.41
CA LYS A 10 -17.51 -20.31 -9.05
C LYS A 10 -17.67 -18.80 -8.80
N ASP A 11 -16.64 -18.18 -8.23
CA ASP A 11 -16.63 -16.76 -7.92
C ASP A 11 -16.37 -15.91 -9.20
N LEU A 12 -15.51 -16.39 -10.11
CA LEU A 12 -15.22 -15.74 -11.38
C LEU A 12 -16.38 -15.83 -12.39
N TYR A 13 -17.04 -16.99 -12.45
CA TYR A 13 -18.08 -17.24 -13.46
C TYR A 13 -19.42 -17.58 -12.83
N ASN A 14 -20.39 -16.68 -13.03
CA ASN A 14 -21.74 -16.88 -12.53
C ASN A 14 -22.58 -17.67 -13.52
N ARG A 15 -22.76 -18.97 -13.24
CA ARG A 15 -23.58 -19.90 -14.05
C ARG A 15 -25.04 -19.46 -14.26
N LYS A 16 -25.59 -18.59 -13.41
CA LYS A 16 -26.99 -18.15 -13.51
C LYS A 16 -27.19 -17.01 -14.50
N THR A 17 -26.20 -16.14 -14.64
CA THR A 17 -26.26 -14.93 -15.46
C THR A 17 -25.37 -15.00 -16.69
N ASP A 18 -24.57 -16.08 -16.83
CA ASP A 18 -23.60 -16.29 -17.92
C ASP A 18 -22.63 -15.11 -18.08
N PHE A 19 -22.24 -14.52 -16.93
CA PHE A 19 -21.39 -13.33 -16.88
C PHE A 19 -20.16 -13.58 -16.02
N PHE A 20 -19.04 -12.98 -16.41
CA PHE A 20 -17.76 -13.05 -15.71
C PHE A 20 -17.59 -11.84 -14.79
N ASP A 21 -17.24 -12.07 -13.53
CA ASP A 21 -16.92 -11.01 -12.59
C ASP A 21 -15.44 -10.62 -12.70
N LEU A 22 -15.18 -9.48 -13.35
CA LEU A 22 -13.83 -8.96 -13.56
C LEU A 22 -13.14 -8.55 -12.25
N SER A 23 -13.91 -8.30 -11.17
CA SER A 23 -13.37 -7.99 -9.84
C SER A 23 -12.61 -9.18 -9.22
N LYS A 24 -12.74 -10.38 -9.81
CA LYS A 24 -12.02 -11.59 -9.37
C LYS A 24 -10.75 -11.88 -10.15
N VAL A 25 -10.43 -11.06 -11.14
CA VAL A 25 -9.19 -11.19 -11.92
C VAL A 25 -7.93 -11.09 -11.04
N PRO A 26 -7.81 -10.13 -10.10
CA PRO A 26 -6.63 -10.05 -9.24
C PRO A 26 -6.49 -11.30 -8.36
N ASP A 27 -7.60 -11.78 -7.79
CA ASP A 27 -7.63 -13.03 -7.02
C ASP A 27 -7.13 -14.21 -7.87
N VAL A 28 -7.56 -14.30 -9.15
CA VAL A 28 -7.11 -15.35 -10.08
C VAL A 28 -5.61 -15.25 -10.33
N HIS A 29 -5.11 -14.06 -10.67
CA HIS A 29 -3.69 -13.83 -10.93
C HIS A 29 -2.82 -14.24 -9.73
N ASP A 30 -3.20 -13.84 -8.52
CA ASP A 30 -2.44 -14.13 -7.31
C ASP A 30 -2.43 -15.62 -6.96
N ASN A 31 -3.55 -16.32 -7.15
CA ASN A 31 -3.62 -17.75 -6.95
C ASN A 31 -2.75 -18.53 -7.94
N ILE A 32 -2.73 -18.12 -9.22
CA ILE A 32 -1.83 -18.72 -10.22
C ILE A 32 -0.38 -18.49 -9.84
N ARG A 33 -0.03 -17.24 -9.53
CA ARG A 33 1.33 -16.86 -9.17
C ARG A 33 1.83 -17.61 -7.93
N TYR A 34 0.96 -17.76 -6.93
CA TYR A 34 1.25 -18.53 -5.73
C TYR A 34 1.52 -20.01 -6.07
N ASP A 35 0.71 -20.60 -6.95
CA ASP A 35 0.87 -22.00 -7.35
C ASP A 35 2.12 -22.24 -8.19
N LEU A 36 2.49 -21.31 -9.07
CA LEU A 36 3.75 -21.38 -9.81
C LEU A 36 4.96 -21.28 -8.89
N LEU A 37 4.92 -20.41 -7.87
CA LEU A 37 6.06 -20.18 -6.99
C LEU A 37 6.23 -21.29 -5.94
N HIS A 38 5.15 -21.72 -5.31
CA HIS A 38 5.20 -22.64 -4.16
C HIS A 38 4.83 -24.09 -4.51
N ASN A 39 3.98 -24.28 -5.53
CA ASN A 39 3.39 -25.56 -5.87
C ASN A 39 3.87 -26.12 -7.23
N TRP A 40 5.04 -25.66 -7.71
CA TRP A 40 5.64 -26.09 -8.96
C TRP A 40 5.77 -27.63 -9.09
N HIS A 41 6.01 -28.31 -7.96
CA HIS A 41 6.17 -29.76 -7.88
C HIS A 41 4.89 -30.56 -8.22
N LEU A 42 3.72 -29.92 -8.31
CA LEU A 42 2.46 -30.58 -8.62
C LEU A 42 2.21 -30.79 -10.12
N GLY A 43 3.05 -30.21 -10.98
CA GLY A 43 2.98 -30.46 -12.43
C GLY A 43 1.65 -30.07 -13.08
N LEU A 44 1.02 -29.02 -12.56
CA LEU A 44 -0.24 -28.48 -13.11
C LEU A 44 0.00 -28.00 -14.56
N ARG A 45 -0.78 -28.52 -15.50
CA ARG A 45 -0.64 -28.22 -16.93
C ARG A 45 -1.35 -26.92 -17.28
N GLY A 46 -0.76 -26.13 -18.19
CA GLY A 46 -1.38 -24.90 -18.72
C GLY A 46 -1.35 -23.69 -17.77
N MET A 47 -0.67 -23.78 -16.63
CA MET A 47 -0.58 -22.68 -15.67
C MET A 47 0.20 -21.48 -16.22
N ASP A 48 1.21 -21.71 -17.07
CA ASP A 48 2.01 -20.63 -17.65
C ASP A 48 1.20 -19.77 -18.62
N GLU A 49 0.39 -20.41 -19.47
CA GLU A 49 -0.52 -19.71 -20.40
C GLU A 49 -1.62 -18.97 -19.64
N LEU A 50 -2.22 -19.62 -18.64
CA LEU A 50 -3.22 -19.00 -17.77
C LEU A 50 -2.62 -17.81 -17.00
N HIS A 51 -1.39 -17.93 -16.51
CA HIS A 51 -0.68 -16.84 -15.84
C HIS A 51 -0.45 -15.66 -16.76
N ALA A 52 0.01 -15.91 -17.99
CA ALA A 52 0.26 -14.85 -18.97
C ALA A 52 -1.04 -14.07 -19.28
N LEU A 53 -2.15 -14.77 -19.52
CA LEU A 53 -3.45 -14.14 -19.75
C LEU A 53 -3.94 -13.38 -18.52
N ALA A 54 -3.94 -14.02 -17.35
CA ALA A 54 -4.39 -13.40 -16.11
C ALA A 54 -3.56 -12.16 -15.75
N LYS A 55 -2.25 -12.17 -16.02
CA LYS A 55 -1.36 -11.03 -15.82
C LYS A 55 -1.76 -9.83 -16.68
N HIS A 56 -2.04 -10.03 -17.97
CA HIS A 56 -2.47 -8.92 -18.83
C HIS A 56 -3.77 -8.27 -18.35
N PHE A 57 -4.72 -9.08 -17.85
CA PHE A 57 -5.93 -8.54 -17.25
C PHE A 57 -5.65 -7.84 -15.91
N ALA A 58 -4.84 -8.44 -15.03
CA ALA A 58 -4.49 -7.88 -13.73
C ALA A 58 -3.76 -6.54 -13.85
N ASP A 59 -2.80 -6.41 -14.77
CA ASP A 59 -2.07 -5.16 -15.05
C ASP A 59 -3.02 -4.01 -15.44
N THR A 60 -4.21 -4.32 -15.95
CA THR A 60 -5.22 -3.35 -16.34
C THR A 60 -6.24 -3.09 -15.23
N VAL A 61 -6.70 -4.15 -14.55
CA VAL A 61 -7.78 -4.10 -13.54
C VAL A 61 -7.25 -3.59 -12.20
N VAL A 62 -6.12 -4.10 -11.72
CA VAL A 62 -5.57 -3.77 -10.39
C VAL A 62 -5.36 -2.26 -10.21
N PRO A 63 -4.75 -1.51 -11.17
CA PRO A 63 -4.59 -0.08 -11.00
C PRO A 63 -5.91 0.70 -10.97
N GLN A 64 -6.99 0.14 -11.52
CA GLN A 64 -8.32 0.76 -11.55
C GLN A 64 -9.07 0.56 -10.22
N GLU A 65 -8.70 -0.45 -9.43
CA GLU A 65 -9.25 -0.61 -8.06
C GLU A 65 -8.84 0.54 -7.13
N TYR A 66 -7.74 1.22 -7.43
CA TYR A 66 -7.23 2.37 -6.68
C TYR A 66 -7.62 3.72 -7.29
N GLY A 67 -8.73 3.73 -8.02
CA GLY A 67 -9.33 4.88 -8.68
C GLY A 67 -9.38 4.72 -10.19
N VAL A 68 -10.47 5.16 -10.81
CA VAL A 68 -10.64 5.11 -12.26
C VAL A 68 -10.16 6.41 -12.88
N ASP A 69 -10.64 7.54 -12.34
CA ASP A 69 -10.28 8.88 -12.78
C ASP A 69 -9.07 9.45 -12.04
N LYS A 70 -8.41 10.46 -12.63
CA LYS A 70 -7.25 11.13 -12.01
C LYS A 70 -7.60 11.71 -10.64
N GLU A 71 -8.77 12.31 -10.53
CA GLU A 71 -9.24 12.94 -9.29
C GLU A 71 -9.53 11.89 -8.21
N GLU A 72 -10.22 10.81 -8.58
CA GLU A 72 -10.49 9.72 -7.65
C GLU A 72 -9.20 9.04 -7.17
N LYS A 73 -8.24 8.82 -8.07
CA LYS A 73 -6.90 8.30 -7.73
C LYS A 73 -6.17 9.20 -6.72
N ARG A 74 -6.32 10.52 -6.85
CA ARG A 74 -5.75 11.51 -5.94
C ARG A 74 -6.39 11.40 -4.56
N ILE A 75 -7.72 11.46 -4.49
CA ILE A 75 -8.48 11.42 -3.24
C ILE A 75 -8.26 10.09 -2.49
N LEU A 76 -8.43 8.96 -3.17
CA LEU A 76 -8.21 7.64 -2.57
C LEU A 76 -6.75 7.49 -2.14
N GLY A 77 -5.82 7.94 -2.97
CA GLY A 77 -4.40 7.94 -2.68
C GLY A 77 -4.06 8.76 -1.42
N SER A 78 -4.59 9.98 -1.31
CA SER A 78 -4.32 10.85 -0.16
C SER A 78 -4.88 10.29 1.12
N HIS A 79 -6.10 9.74 1.10
CA HIS A 79 -6.71 9.12 2.29
C HIS A 79 -5.97 7.86 2.73
N MET A 80 -5.63 6.96 1.81
CA MET A 80 -4.95 5.69 2.12
C MET A 80 -3.52 5.91 2.60
N CYS A 81 -2.80 6.85 1.99
CA CYS A 81 -1.37 7.06 2.26
C CYS A 81 -1.07 8.23 3.19
N GLN A 82 -2.07 8.93 3.76
CA GLN A 82 -1.86 10.10 4.61
C GLN A 82 -0.81 9.85 5.71
N ALA A 83 -1.04 8.83 6.54
CA ALA A 83 -0.15 8.53 7.66
C ALA A 83 1.26 8.11 7.22
N LEU A 84 1.38 7.44 6.06
CA LEU A 84 2.67 7.04 5.51
C LEU A 84 3.43 8.24 4.93
N LEU A 85 2.74 9.11 4.20
CA LEU A 85 3.29 10.34 3.64
C LEU A 85 3.73 11.31 4.72
N GLU A 86 2.95 11.45 5.80
CA GLU A 86 3.34 12.23 6.96
C GLU A 86 4.63 11.69 7.59
N LYS A 87 4.72 10.37 7.81
CA LYS A 87 5.95 9.73 8.31
C LYS A 87 7.13 10.01 7.38
N ILE A 88 7.00 9.76 6.08
CA ILE A 88 8.07 10.02 5.10
C ILE A 88 8.47 11.50 5.11
N LYS A 89 7.50 12.42 5.17
CA LYS A 89 7.75 13.87 5.25
C LYS A 89 8.54 14.23 6.52
N TYR A 90 8.14 13.74 7.69
CA TYR A 90 8.88 13.97 8.94
C TYR A 90 10.29 13.38 8.86
N ASP A 91 10.44 12.19 8.29
CA ASP A 91 11.72 11.51 8.13
C ASP A 91 12.67 12.30 7.22
N LEU A 92 12.14 12.91 6.16
CA LEU A 92 12.91 13.79 5.27
C LEU A 92 13.27 15.13 5.92
N ILE A 93 12.36 15.73 6.70
CA ILE A 93 12.63 16.97 7.45
C ILE A 93 13.77 16.73 8.45
N ILE A 94 13.72 15.61 9.16
CA ILE A 94 14.77 15.20 10.09
C ILE A 94 16.05 14.92 9.33
N ALA A 95 16.03 14.19 8.22
CA ALA A 95 17.24 14.00 7.42
C ALA A 95 17.86 15.32 6.92
N ARG A 96 17.06 16.37 6.68
CA ARG A 96 17.50 17.68 6.20
C ARG A 96 17.98 18.64 7.30
N GLY A 97 17.36 18.63 8.48
CA GLY A 97 17.66 19.56 9.57
C GLY A 97 18.53 18.96 10.67
N ASP A 98 19.58 19.67 11.08
CA ASP A 98 20.41 19.29 12.25
C ASP A 98 19.78 19.68 13.61
N GLU A 99 18.74 20.51 13.62
CA GLU A 99 18.24 21.13 14.85
C GLU A 99 17.05 20.43 15.51
N CYS A 100 16.38 19.49 14.83
CA CYS A 100 15.28 18.71 15.43
C CYS A 100 15.80 17.38 16.02
N PHE A 101 16.13 17.43 17.32
CA PHE A 101 16.42 16.26 18.13
C PHE A 101 15.12 15.53 18.51
N ASP A 102 14.63 14.64 17.66
CA ASP A 102 13.62 13.66 18.06
C ASP A 102 14.30 12.31 18.35
N VAL A 103 14.25 11.90 19.61
CA VAL A 103 14.78 10.64 20.13
C VAL A 103 14.15 9.41 19.45
N ARG A 104 12.96 9.53 18.84
CA ARG A 104 12.34 8.46 18.03
C ARG A 104 13.10 8.14 16.74
N TYR A 105 14.06 8.99 16.38
CA TYR A 105 14.91 8.86 15.19
C TYR A 105 16.33 8.42 15.55
N ASN A 106 16.56 8.14 16.83
CA ASN A 106 17.71 7.40 17.29
C ASN A 106 17.38 5.91 17.23
N LEU A 107 18.44 5.12 17.09
CA LEU A 107 18.33 3.67 17.17
C LEU A 107 17.74 3.30 18.54
N ASP A 108 16.72 2.44 18.55
CA ASP A 108 16.21 1.90 19.81
C ASP A 108 17.32 1.08 20.48
N LEU A 109 17.78 1.56 21.62
CA LEU A 109 18.90 1.00 22.37
C LEU A 109 18.46 -0.21 23.22
N ALA A 110 17.17 -0.53 23.28
CA ALA A 110 16.64 -1.63 24.09
C ALA A 110 17.23 -3.01 23.72
N HIS A 111 17.69 -3.18 22.48
CA HIS A 111 18.30 -4.42 21.97
C HIS A 111 19.77 -4.22 21.56
N ALA A 112 20.40 -3.14 22.05
CA ALA A 112 21.76 -2.79 21.63
C ALA A 112 22.83 -3.72 22.19
N ASP A 113 22.54 -4.43 23.28
CA ASP A 113 23.46 -5.40 23.90
C ASP A 113 23.57 -6.71 23.09
N ASP A 114 22.55 -7.04 22.29
CA ASP A 114 22.48 -8.29 21.51
C ASP A 114 22.94 -8.13 20.05
N LEU A 115 23.08 -6.89 19.56
CA LEU A 115 23.42 -6.58 18.18
C LEU A 115 24.79 -5.89 18.11
N PRO A 116 25.70 -6.29 17.19
CA PRO A 116 27.00 -5.63 17.01
C PRO A 116 26.81 -4.25 16.36
N ILE A 117 26.38 -3.28 17.15
CA ILE A 117 26.13 -1.91 16.70
C ILE A 117 27.43 -1.11 16.86
N ASN A 118 28.07 -0.83 15.73
CA ASN A 118 29.35 -0.09 15.69
C ASN A 118 29.22 1.42 16.02
N SER A 119 28.02 1.98 16.21
CA SER A 119 27.86 3.41 16.52
C SER A 119 26.63 3.69 17.37
N LEU A 120 26.79 3.60 18.69
CA LEU A 120 25.78 3.99 19.67
C LEU A 120 25.52 5.51 19.59
N GLY A 121 24.25 5.92 19.47
CA GLY A 121 23.84 7.34 19.43
C GLY A 121 23.88 8.02 18.05
N ARG A 122 24.11 7.28 16.97
CA ARG A 122 24.06 7.84 15.60
C ARG A 122 22.61 7.95 15.11
N ARG A 123 22.30 9.06 14.45
CA ARG A 123 21.01 9.27 13.76
C ARG A 123 20.76 8.15 12.76
N VAL A 124 19.53 7.64 12.72
CA VAL A 124 19.11 6.61 11.76
C VAL A 124 19.21 7.18 10.34
N ARG A 125 20.04 6.55 9.49
CA ARG A 125 20.28 6.96 8.09
C ARG A 125 19.40 6.25 7.08
N THR A 126 18.82 5.12 7.48
CA THR A 126 18.04 4.24 6.62
C THR A 126 16.77 3.86 7.35
N ARG A 127 15.62 4.06 6.71
CA ARG A 127 14.32 3.66 7.23
C ARG A 127 13.66 2.72 6.25
N LEU A 128 13.14 1.63 6.79
CA LEU A 128 12.46 0.59 6.03
C LEU A 128 10.98 0.62 6.40
N TYR A 129 10.12 0.89 5.42
CA TYR A 129 8.68 0.79 5.59
C TYR A 129 8.20 -0.52 4.98
N PHE A 130 7.56 -1.34 5.79
CA PHE A 130 6.81 -2.49 5.31
C PHE A 130 5.39 -2.03 4.99
N THR A 131 4.95 -2.26 3.76
CA THR A 131 3.65 -1.82 3.29
C THR A 131 3.06 -2.86 2.34
N SER A 132 1.75 -2.80 2.15
CA SER A 132 1.04 -3.69 1.21
C SER A 132 1.11 -3.15 -0.21
N GLU A 133 0.84 -4.02 -1.18
CA GLU A 133 0.73 -3.62 -2.60
C GLU A 133 -0.28 -2.48 -2.79
N SER A 134 -1.42 -2.54 -2.09
CA SER A 134 -2.45 -1.50 -2.15
C SER A 134 -1.93 -0.10 -1.79
N HIS A 135 -1.14 0.01 -0.72
CA HIS A 135 -0.53 1.28 -0.33
C HIS A 135 0.49 1.76 -1.36
N LEU A 136 1.18 0.86 -2.06
CA LEU A 136 2.14 1.23 -3.10
C LEU A 136 1.44 1.86 -4.31
N HIS A 137 0.33 1.26 -4.79
CA HIS A 137 -0.48 1.81 -5.88
C HIS A 137 -1.04 3.19 -5.51
N SER A 138 -1.62 3.32 -4.31
CA SER A 138 -2.13 4.59 -3.79
C SER A 138 -1.03 5.66 -3.68
N LEU A 139 0.15 5.31 -3.15
CA LEU A 139 1.27 6.23 -3.00
C LEU A 139 1.78 6.72 -4.36
N LEU A 140 1.92 5.82 -5.33
CA LEU A 140 2.32 6.16 -6.69
C LEU A 140 1.30 7.07 -7.38
N ASN A 141 0.00 6.84 -7.15
CA ASN A 141 -1.07 7.68 -7.68
C ASN A 141 -0.97 9.12 -7.16
N VAL A 142 -0.77 9.32 -5.85
CA VAL A 142 -0.59 10.68 -5.26
C VAL A 142 0.63 11.38 -5.84
N MET A 143 1.75 10.67 -5.99
CA MET A 143 2.97 11.28 -6.53
C MET A 143 2.87 11.59 -8.03
N ARG A 144 2.09 10.80 -8.78
CA ARG A 144 1.92 10.95 -10.23
C ARG A 144 0.92 12.04 -10.60
N PHE A 145 -0.09 12.27 -9.77
CA PHE A 145 -1.16 13.24 -9.99
C PHE A 145 -1.18 14.28 -8.86
N PRO A 146 -0.23 15.23 -8.84
CA PRO A 146 -0.29 16.34 -7.90
C PRO A 146 -1.54 17.20 -8.16
N PRO A 147 -2.05 17.92 -7.15
CA PRO A 147 -3.10 18.90 -7.37
C PRO A 147 -2.60 19.98 -8.34
N ASP A 148 -3.45 20.38 -9.28
CA ASP A 148 -3.18 21.54 -10.13
C ASP A 148 -3.08 22.78 -9.21
N GLU A 149 -2.08 23.63 -9.43
CA GLU A 149 -1.75 24.78 -8.55
C GLU A 149 -2.94 25.75 -8.34
N ASP A 150 -3.97 25.67 -9.18
CA ASP A 150 -5.17 26.50 -9.13
C ASP A 150 -6.24 26.06 -8.11
N GLU A 151 -6.18 24.85 -7.55
CA GLU A 151 -7.16 24.37 -6.55
C GLU A 151 -6.79 24.72 -5.10
N GLY A 152 -5.52 25.05 -4.81
CA GLY A 152 -5.02 25.31 -3.45
C GLY A 152 -5.47 26.65 -2.83
N GLY A 153 -6.22 27.48 -3.56
CA GLY A 153 -6.64 28.81 -3.11
C GLY A 153 -8.03 28.92 -2.49
N ARG A 154 -8.78 27.82 -2.32
CA ARG A 154 -10.22 27.89 -1.95
C ARG A 154 -10.64 27.24 -0.63
N GLU A 155 -9.74 26.63 0.13
CA GLU A 155 -10.08 26.05 1.43
C GLU A 155 -9.15 26.55 2.54
N ASP A 156 -9.24 27.84 2.86
CA ASP A 156 -8.81 28.34 4.17
C ASP A 156 -9.80 29.44 4.61
N GLY A 157 -10.99 28.99 5.04
CA GLY A 157 -12.13 29.87 5.28
C GLY A 157 -13.29 29.20 5.99
N ARG A 158 -13.01 28.32 6.96
CA ARG A 158 -13.99 27.97 8.01
C ARG A 158 -13.29 27.94 9.35
N GLU A 159 -13.39 29.07 10.04
CA GLU A 159 -13.46 29.09 11.50
C GLU A 159 -14.59 28.15 11.93
N ASP A 160 -14.29 27.16 12.77
CA ASP A 160 -15.21 26.80 13.83
C ASP A 160 -14.41 26.32 15.04
N GLY A 161 -14.49 27.13 16.10
CA GLY A 161 -13.96 26.76 17.40
C GLY A 161 -14.92 25.79 18.08
N ARG A 162 -14.38 24.73 18.68
CA ARG A 162 -14.70 24.32 20.06
C ARG A 162 -13.86 23.13 20.52
N GLU A 163 -13.32 23.34 21.72
CA GLU A 163 -13.24 22.40 22.83
C GLU A 163 -12.27 21.22 22.74
N GLY A 164 -11.27 21.30 23.62
CA GLY A 164 -10.27 20.27 23.81
C GLY A 164 -10.85 18.97 24.34
N LEU A 165 -10.28 17.87 23.86
CA LEU A 165 -10.28 16.60 24.57
C LEU A 165 -8.86 16.04 24.58
N ALA A 166 -8.43 15.74 25.79
CA ALA A 166 -7.10 15.29 26.16
C ALA A 166 -6.70 14.01 25.41
N MET A 167 -5.41 13.94 25.08
CA MET A 167 -4.72 12.74 24.64
C MET A 167 -5.00 11.56 25.57
N ASP A 168 -5.66 10.52 25.06
CA ASP A 168 -5.58 9.19 25.66
C ASP A 168 -4.35 8.47 25.10
N ARG A 169 -3.33 8.38 25.94
CA ARG A 169 -2.15 7.54 25.74
C ARG A 169 -2.49 6.14 26.22
N ARG A 170 -3.04 5.30 25.35
CA ARG A 170 -2.93 3.82 25.40
C ARG A 170 -3.72 3.15 24.27
N ALA A 171 -3.03 2.70 23.23
CA ALA A 171 -3.36 1.47 22.51
C ALA A 171 -2.16 1.07 21.66
N TRP A 172 -1.95 -0.23 21.58
CA TRP A 172 -0.81 -0.94 21.02
C TRP A 172 -0.77 -0.86 19.50
#